data_AF-A0A9D6R2D7-F1
#
_entry.id   AF-A0A9D6R2D7-F1
#
_cell.length_a   1.000
_cell.length_b   1.000
_cell.length_c   1.000
_cell.angle_alpha   90.00
_cell.angle_beta   90.00
_cell.angle_gamma   90.00
#
_symmetry.space_group_name_H-M   'P 1'
#
loop_
_entity.id
_entity.type
_entity.pdbx_description
1 polymer ?
#
loop_
_entity_poly.entity_id
_entity_poly.type
_entity_poly.pdbx_seq_one_letter_code
_entity_poly.pdbx_strand_id
1 'polypeptide(L)'
;MSTAPLRQELEDLIRRDLLGPAGGEQETITEQSVRNRYLLGMLAPLKVIEVDEEPFEELADGSEDNAEEGTTEPSTPAKRGVAPSTFGLSFCLNLTETAFEAEARWGQYLREADAGGKPVWKRYPRAGSLTVPLKEGNLRAWSPDAESPHVVVRGRVRRRAGHWSVTLFLSNEQEEGRPRDMYWL
;
A
#
# COMPACT_ATOMS: atom_id res chain seq x y z
N MET A 1 3.27 -38.61 9.02
CA MET A 1 2.42 -37.54 8.44
C MET A 1 3.28 -36.30 8.28
N SER A 2 3.43 -35.77 7.07
CA SER A 2 4.26 -34.57 6.81
C SER A 2 3.61 -33.35 7.45
N THR A 3 4.38 -32.52 8.14
CA THR A 3 3.90 -31.25 8.74
C THR A 3 3.81 -30.11 7.72
N ALA A 4 4.15 -30.37 6.45
CA ALA A 4 4.14 -29.35 5.40
C ALA A 4 2.76 -28.69 5.16
N PRO A 5 1.62 -29.42 5.14
CA PRO A 5 0.32 -28.79 4.92
C PRO A 5 -0.05 -27.80 6.02
N LEU A 6 0.20 -28.17 7.29
CA LEU A 6 -0.08 -27.30 8.43
C LEU A 6 0.79 -26.03 8.43
N ARG A 7 2.07 -26.16 8.03
CA ARG A 7 2.96 -24.99 7.89
C ARG A 7 2.51 -24.06 6.77
N GLN A 8 2.06 -24.61 5.65
CA GLN A 8 1.52 -23.81 4.55
C GLN A 8 0.25 -23.07 4.97
N GLU A 9 -0.66 -23.75 5.66
CA GLU A 9 -1.88 -23.13 6.17
C GLU A 9 -1.58 -21.98 7.14
N LEU A 10 -0.64 -22.19 8.07
CA LEU A 10 -0.21 -21.13 8.99
C LEU A 10 0.41 -19.94 8.25
N GLU A 11 1.26 -20.20 7.25
CA GLU A 11 1.85 -19.14 6.43
C GLU A 11 0.77 -18.34 5.68
N ASP A 12 -0.22 -19.02 5.11
CA ASP A 12 -1.31 -18.38 4.38
C ASP A 12 -2.18 -17.51 5.30
N LEU A 13 -2.45 -17.97 6.53
CA LEU A 13 -3.18 -17.18 7.53
C LEU A 13 -2.41 -15.93 7.93
N ILE A 14 -1.12 -16.06 8.23
CA ILE A 14 -0.26 -14.91 8.58
C ILE A 14 -0.18 -13.93 7.40
N ARG A 15 -0.05 -14.43 6.17
CA ARG A 15 0.01 -13.60 4.97
C ARG A 15 -1.27 -12.78 4.79
N ARG A 16 -2.44 -13.44 4.89
CA ARG A 16 -3.75 -12.78 4.78
C ARG A 16 -3.97 -11.75 5.88
N ASP A 17 -3.50 -12.02 7.09
CA ASP A 17 -3.66 -11.09 8.21
C ASP A 17 -2.74 -9.87 8.10
N LEU A 18 -1.51 -10.03 7.61
CA LEU A 18 -0.53 -8.94 7.51
C LEU A 18 -0.66 -8.11 6.23
N LEU A 19 -0.86 -8.74 5.07
CA LEU A 19 -0.91 -8.08 3.75
C LEU A 19 -2.33 -7.83 3.24
N GLY A 20 -3.29 -8.65 3.67
CA GLY A 20 -4.65 -8.63 3.14
C GLY A 20 -4.79 -9.15 1.69
N PRO A 21 -6.02 -9.17 1.18
CA PRO A 21 -7.27 -9.03 1.94
C PRO A 21 -7.60 -10.31 2.71
N ALA A 22 -7.96 -10.20 3.99
CA ALA A 22 -8.27 -11.34 4.85
C ALA A 22 -9.66 -11.95 4.55
N GLY A 23 -10.63 -11.11 4.17
CA GLY A 23 -11.98 -11.49 3.76
C GLY A 23 -12.14 -11.76 2.26
N GLY A 24 -11.04 -11.77 1.50
CA GLY A 24 -11.04 -12.00 0.05
C GLY A 24 -11.24 -10.74 -0.80
N GLU A 25 -11.41 -10.90 -2.10
CA GLU A 25 -11.34 -9.79 -3.07
C GLU A 25 -12.39 -8.68 -2.86
N GLN A 26 -13.58 -9.02 -2.35
CA GLN A 26 -14.68 -8.09 -2.11
C GLN A 26 -14.96 -7.91 -0.60
N GLU A 27 -13.92 -7.92 0.22
CA GLU A 27 -14.10 -7.83 1.67
C GLU A 27 -14.69 -6.49 2.14
N THR A 28 -15.27 -6.53 3.33
CA THR A 28 -15.76 -5.37 4.06
C THR A 28 -15.09 -5.32 5.43
N ILE A 29 -14.48 -4.18 5.75
CA ILE A 29 -13.81 -3.91 7.02
C ILE A 29 -14.69 -2.98 7.83
N THR A 30 -14.94 -3.33 9.09
CA THR A 30 -15.83 -2.56 9.99
C THR A 30 -15.07 -1.66 10.95
N GLU A 31 -13.76 -1.86 11.02
CA GLU A 31 -12.79 -1.12 11.78
C GLU A 31 -12.67 0.32 11.29
N GLN A 32 -12.18 1.22 12.15
CA GLN A 32 -12.12 2.63 11.82
C GLN A 32 -11.14 2.94 10.67
N SER A 33 -10.03 2.20 10.60
CA SER A 33 -8.91 2.41 9.69
C SER A 33 -8.51 1.10 9.02
N VAL A 34 -8.44 1.10 7.69
CA VAL A 34 -7.89 -0.01 6.88
C VAL A 34 -6.40 -0.16 7.14
N ARG A 35 -5.71 0.97 7.37
CA ARG A 35 -4.26 0.96 7.63
C ARG A 35 -3.85 0.29 8.92
N ASN A 36 -4.78 0.19 9.87
CA ASN A 36 -4.56 -0.54 11.11
C ASN A 36 -4.90 -2.03 10.95
N ARG A 37 -5.70 -2.40 9.94
CA ARG A 37 -6.06 -3.79 9.65
C ARG A 37 -4.94 -4.56 8.98
N TYR A 38 -4.23 -3.93 8.04
CA TYR A 38 -3.09 -4.50 7.33
C TYR A 38 -1.83 -3.72 7.63
N LEU A 39 -0.86 -4.38 8.27
CA LEU A 39 0.40 -3.76 8.66
C LEU A 39 1.38 -3.62 7.49
N LEU A 40 1.20 -4.43 6.44
CA LEU A 40 2.08 -4.51 5.28
C LEU A 40 1.28 -4.31 3.99
N GLY A 41 2.00 -4.17 2.88
CA GLY A 41 1.41 -4.23 1.53
C GLY A 41 0.76 -2.94 1.05
N MET A 42 0.66 -1.91 1.91
CA MET A 42 0.02 -0.66 1.53
C MET A 42 1.00 0.37 0.97
N LEU A 43 0.54 1.11 -0.04
CA LEU A 43 1.29 2.23 -0.61
C LEU A 43 0.62 3.57 -0.27
N ALA A 44 1.34 4.43 0.43
CA ALA A 44 0.86 5.75 0.83
C ALA A 44 0.75 6.70 -0.38
N PRO A 45 -0.27 7.58 -0.42
CA PRO A 45 -0.33 8.67 -1.40
C PRO A 45 0.84 9.63 -1.24
N LEU A 46 1.06 10.50 -2.23
CA LEU A 46 2.01 11.59 -2.10
C LEU A 46 1.55 12.52 -0.99
N LYS A 47 2.40 12.66 0.04
CA LYS A 47 2.25 13.75 1.00
C LYS A 47 2.70 15.03 0.32
N VAL A 48 1.74 15.93 0.05
CA VAL A 48 2.08 17.35 0.08
C VAL A 48 2.54 17.60 1.52
N ILE A 49 3.74 18.16 1.69
CA ILE A 49 4.20 18.58 3.01
C ILE A 49 3.39 19.83 3.36
N GLU A 50 2.11 19.63 3.69
CA GLU A 50 1.36 20.60 4.47
C GLU A 50 1.75 20.32 5.93
N VAL A 51 2.27 21.36 6.57
CA VAL A 51 2.67 21.32 7.98
C VAL A 51 1.40 21.31 8.82
N ASP A 52 0.65 20.21 8.76
CA ASP A 52 -0.43 19.95 9.71
C ASP A 52 0.24 19.50 11.01
N GLU A 53 0.54 20.46 11.87
CA GLU A 53 0.63 20.25 13.31
C GLU A 53 -0.77 19.86 13.80
N GLU A 54 -1.15 18.59 13.69
CA GLU A 54 -2.26 18.13 14.53
C GLU A 54 -1.73 17.94 15.96
N PRO A 55 -2.32 18.63 16.96
CA PRO A 55 -2.07 18.31 18.36
C PRO A 55 -2.53 16.88 18.60
N PHE A 56 -1.64 16.06 19.13
CA PHE A 56 -2.02 14.73 19.60
C PHE A 56 -3.04 14.92 20.73
N GLU A 57 -4.23 14.31 20.64
CA GLU A 57 -5.14 14.21 21.77
C GLU A 57 -4.40 13.46 22.89
N GLU A 58 -3.91 14.25 23.85
CA GLU A 58 -3.39 13.79 25.11
C GLU A 58 -4.47 12.91 25.75
N LEU A 59 -4.20 11.61 25.85
CA LEU A 59 -4.97 10.70 26.68
C LEU A 59 -4.91 11.27 28.10
N ALA A 60 -5.96 11.99 28.48
CA ALA A 60 -6.13 12.52 29.83
C ALA A 60 -6.22 11.33 30.78
N ASP A 61 -5.09 10.96 31.39
CA ASP A 61 -5.06 10.02 32.49
C ASP A 61 -5.63 10.74 33.71
N GLY A 62 -6.92 10.51 33.93
CA GLY A 62 -7.60 10.90 35.14
C GLY A 62 -7.16 9.99 36.28
N SER A 63 -6.10 10.39 36.99
CA SER A 63 -5.85 9.93 38.35
C SER A 63 -5.50 11.13 39.23
N GLU A 64 -6.42 11.45 40.13
CA GLU A 64 -6.17 12.32 41.27
C GLU A 64 -5.03 11.75 42.14
N ASP A 65 -4.16 12.67 42.58
CA ASP A 65 -3.38 12.62 43.81
C ASP A 65 -2.11 11.74 43.87
N ASN A 66 -0.98 12.33 43.47
CA ASN A 66 0.24 12.29 44.29
C ASN A 66 1.20 13.41 43.88
N ALA A 67 1.42 14.34 44.81
CA ALA A 67 2.45 15.37 44.72
C ALA A 67 3.84 14.76 44.97
N GLU A 68 4.53 14.33 43.92
CA GLU A 68 5.98 14.12 43.93
C GLU A 68 6.56 14.62 42.60
N GLU A 69 7.52 15.52 42.72
CA GLU A 69 8.08 16.36 41.67
C GLU A 69 9.04 15.56 40.79
N GLY A 70 8.55 15.10 39.63
CA GLY A 70 9.37 14.56 38.56
C GLY A 70 9.04 15.31 37.27
N THR A 71 9.92 16.20 36.83
CA THR A 71 9.80 16.85 35.52
C THR A 71 9.65 15.78 34.44
N THR A 72 8.48 15.74 33.81
CA THR A 72 8.18 14.84 32.70
C THR A 72 9.24 15.05 31.62
N GLU A 73 10.02 14.01 31.32
CA GLU A 73 10.93 14.05 30.17
C GLU A 73 10.09 14.39 28.93
N PRO A 74 10.52 15.34 28.07
CA PRO A 74 9.79 15.64 26.85
C PRO A 74 9.70 14.35 26.05
N SER A 75 8.46 13.91 25.79
CA SER A 75 8.20 12.71 24.98
C SER A 75 9.06 12.78 23.71
N THR A 76 9.80 11.69 23.44
CA THR A 76 10.61 11.61 22.22
C THR A 76 9.69 11.94 21.04
N PRO A 77 10.00 12.94 20.20
CA PRO A 77 9.13 13.28 19.08
C PRO A 77 8.95 12.01 18.25
N ALA A 78 7.68 11.58 18.11
CA ALA A 78 7.35 10.34 17.44
C ALA A 78 8.02 10.33 16.07
N LYS A 79 8.91 9.35 15.84
CA LYS A 79 9.57 9.18 14.55
C LYS A 79 8.46 9.02 13.51
N ARG A 80 8.24 10.05 12.69
CA ARG A 80 7.32 10.00 11.56
C ARG A 80 7.86 8.95 10.58
N GLY A 81 7.35 7.72 10.68
CA GLY A 81 7.64 6.69 9.69
C GLY A 81 7.14 7.17 8.32
N VAL A 82 8.04 7.26 7.35
CA VAL A 82 7.66 7.50 5.96
C VAL A 82 7.16 6.17 5.41
N ALA A 83 5.85 6.06 5.24
CA ALA A 83 5.27 4.91 4.56
C ALA A 83 5.71 4.90 3.08
N PRO A 84 5.97 3.73 2.49
CA PRO A 84 6.37 3.65 1.09
C PRO A 84 5.22 4.08 0.18
N SER A 85 5.53 4.85 -0.86
CA SER A 85 4.58 5.21 -1.92
C SER A 85 4.85 4.44 -3.22
N THR A 86 5.74 3.45 -3.20
CA THR A 86 6.14 2.71 -4.40
C THR A 86 6.48 1.25 -4.08
N PHE A 87 6.08 0.35 -4.97
CA PHE A 87 6.45 -1.07 -5.00
C PHE A 87 7.16 -1.39 -6.31
N GLY A 88 8.25 -2.17 -6.28
CA GLY A 88 9.09 -2.41 -7.46
C GLY A 88 9.43 -3.88 -7.70
N LEU A 89 9.61 -4.24 -8.97
CA LEU A 89 10.01 -5.56 -9.43
C LEU A 89 11.13 -5.44 -10.46
N SER A 90 12.16 -6.27 -10.35
CA SER A 90 13.21 -6.39 -11.37
C SER A 90 13.35 -7.82 -11.85
N PHE A 91 13.49 -8.01 -13.16
CA PHE A 91 13.62 -9.33 -13.79
C PHE A 91 14.45 -9.25 -15.07
N CYS A 92 14.82 -10.42 -15.60
CA CYS A 92 15.59 -10.54 -16.84
C CYS A 92 14.82 -11.35 -17.89
N LEU A 93 14.98 -10.97 -19.17
CA LEU A 93 14.41 -11.68 -20.31
C LEU A 93 15.50 -12.00 -21.34
N ASN A 94 15.29 -13.05 -22.14
CA ASN A 94 16.19 -13.40 -23.23
C ASN A 94 16.19 -12.29 -24.30
N LEU A 95 17.34 -12.12 -24.99
CA LEU A 95 17.47 -11.11 -26.06
C LEU A 95 16.60 -11.40 -27.29
N THR A 96 16.04 -12.61 -27.40
CA THR A 96 15.09 -13.01 -28.45
C THR A 96 13.69 -12.47 -28.21
N GLU A 97 13.35 -12.10 -26.97
CA GLU A 97 12.05 -11.51 -26.65
C GLU A 97 11.95 -10.08 -27.18
N THR A 98 10.77 -9.72 -27.68
CA THR A 98 10.49 -8.40 -28.25
C THR A 98 9.56 -7.55 -27.38
N ALA A 99 8.82 -8.17 -26.46
CA ALA A 99 7.89 -7.50 -25.54
C ALA A 99 7.61 -8.37 -24.30
N PHE A 100 6.95 -7.80 -23.30
CA PHE A 100 6.37 -8.53 -22.17
C PHE A 100 5.02 -7.89 -21.78
N GLU A 101 4.17 -8.65 -21.09
CA GLU A 101 2.94 -8.11 -20.49
C GLU A 101 3.24 -7.67 -19.04
N ALA A 102 2.86 -6.43 -18.70
CA ALA A 102 2.91 -5.91 -17.35
C ALA A 102 1.48 -5.78 -16.84
N GLU A 103 1.17 -6.44 -15.72
CA GLU A 103 -0.10 -6.29 -15.02
C GLU A 103 0.15 -5.72 -13.61
N ALA A 104 -0.65 -4.73 -13.23
CA ALA A 104 -0.69 -4.21 -11.88
C ALA A 104 -2.08 -4.41 -11.27
N ARG A 105 -2.14 -4.82 -10.01
CA ARG A 105 -3.38 -5.03 -9.24
C ARG A 105 -3.23 -4.47 -7.83
N TRP A 106 -4.29 -3.87 -7.30
CA TRP A 106 -4.35 -3.40 -5.91
C TRP A 106 -5.80 -3.39 -5.40
N GLY A 107 -6.00 -3.09 -4.11
CA GLY A 107 -7.32 -2.94 -3.52
C GLY A 107 -7.57 -1.49 -3.12
N GLN A 108 -8.61 -0.86 -3.65
CA GLN A 108 -9.05 0.45 -3.18
C GLN A 108 -10.15 0.28 -2.14
N TYR A 109 -10.04 0.94 -1.00
CA TYR A 109 -11.09 0.89 0.04
C TYR A 109 -11.87 2.18 0.07
N LEU A 110 -13.18 2.11 -0.19
CA LEU A 110 -14.07 3.26 -0.13
C LEU A 110 -14.92 3.22 1.14
N ARG A 111 -15.14 4.39 1.73
CA ARG A 111 -15.99 4.50 2.92
C ARG A 111 -17.46 4.59 2.50
N GLU A 112 -18.25 3.60 2.91
CA GLU A 112 -19.65 3.47 2.52
C GLU A 112 -20.52 3.02 3.68
N ALA A 113 -21.83 3.18 3.57
CA ALA A 113 -22.77 2.57 4.49
C ALA A 113 -23.01 1.09 4.12
N ASP A 114 -23.09 0.24 5.15
CA ASP A 114 -23.63 -1.12 5.01
C ASP A 114 -25.17 -1.10 4.92
N ALA A 115 -25.79 -2.29 4.83
CA ALA A 115 -27.25 -2.42 4.75
C ALA A 115 -27.99 -1.85 5.99
N GLY A 116 -27.31 -1.72 7.13
CA GLY A 116 -27.85 -1.14 8.36
C GLY A 116 -27.53 0.35 8.53
N GLY A 117 -26.88 0.99 7.57
CA GLY A 117 -26.48 2.39 7.64
C GLY A 117 -25.17 2.65 8.39
N LYS A 118 -24.46 1.60 8.83
CA LYS A 118 -23.19 1.76 9.57
C LYS A 118 -22.04 2.00 8.57
N PRO A 119 -21.13 2.96 8.84
CA PRO A 119 -20.03 3.27 7.94
C PRO A 119 -18.94 2.18 8.00
N VAL A 120 -18.76 1.47 6.89
CA VAL A 120 -17.78 0.41 6.66
C VAL A 120 -16.83 0.78 5.52
N TRP A 121 -15.72 0.06 5.42
CA TRP A 121 -14.79 0.14 4.30
C TRP A 121 -15.04 -1.03 3.35
N LYS A 122 -15.40 -0.75 2.10
CA LYS A 122 -15.58 -1.79 1.07
C LYS A 122 -14.38 -1.80 0.13
N ARG A 123 -13.85 -3.00 -0.13
CA ARG A 123 -12.75 -3.20 -1.06
C ARG A 123 -13.25 -3.29 -2.51
N TYR A 124 -12.59 -2.55 -3.38
CA TYR A 124 -12.75 -2.56 -4.82
C TYR A 124 -11.42 -3.01 -5.46
N PRO A 125 -11.36 -4.23 -6.04
CA PRO A 125 -10.19 -4.65 -6.80
C PRO A 125 -9.99 -3.73 -8.01
N ARG A 126 -8.76 -3.22 -8.16
CA ARG A 126 -8.34 -2.43 -9.31
C ARG A 126 -7.24 -3.16 -10.05
N ALA A 127 -7.24 -3.07 -11.37
CA ALA A 127 -6.27 -3.76 -12.21
C ALA A 127 -6.14 -3.10 -13.59
N GLY A 128 -4.97 -3.31 -14.20
CA GLY A 128 -4.76 -3.01 -15.62
C GLY A 128 -3.49 -3.67 -16.14
N SER A 129 -3.49 -3.97 -17.45
CA SER A 129 -2.32 -4.52 -18.13
C SER A 129 -1.94 -3.75 -19.40
N LEU A 130 -0.64 -3.79 -19.69
CA LEU A 130 -0.06 -3.20 -20.90
C LEU A 130 1.03 -4.11 -21.46
N THR A 131 0.98 -4.34 -22.77
CA THR A 131 2.11 -4.94 -23.50
C THR A 131 3.21 -3.91 -23.69
N VAL A 132 4.37 -4.17 -23.08
CA VAL A 132 5.53 -3.29 -23.11
C VAL A 132 6.57 -3.83 -24.11
N PRO A 133 6.88 -3.10 -25.19
CA PRO A 133 7.95 -3.48 -26.10
C PRO A 133 9.32 -3.35 -25.42
N LEU A 134 10.20 -4.31 -25.68
CA LEU A 134 11.57 -4.32 -25.17
C LEU A 134 12.44 -3.37 -25.99
N LYS A 135 12.49 -2.13 -25.55
CA LYS A 135 13.34 -1.06 -26.09
C LYS A 135 14.18 -0.47 -24.98
N GLU A 136 15.49 -0.38 -25.19
CA GLU A 136 16.39 0.24 -24.23
C GLU A 136 15.98 1.69 -23.92
N GLY A 137 15.89 2.01 -22.63
CA GLY A 137 15.48 3.33 -22.14
C GLY A 137 14.48 3.27 -20.99
N ASN A 138 13.95 4.44 -20.64
CA ASN A 138 12.86 4.55 -19.66
C ASN A 138 11.54 4.20 -20.35
N LEU A 139 10.69 3.48 -19.63
CA LEU A 139 9.31 3.23 -20.05
C LEU A 139 8.48 4.50 -19.88
N ARG A 140 7.57 4.75 -20.82
CA ARG A 140 6.56 5.78 -20.65
C ARG A 140 5.67 5.38 -19.48
N ALA A 141 5.45 6.32 -18.55
CA ALA A 141 4.48 6.17 -17.48
C ALA A 141 3.08 5.88 -18.06
N TRP A 142 2.38 4.93 -17.44
CA TRP A 142 0.98 4.64 -17.74
C TRP A 142 0.22 4.37 -16.44
N SER A 143 -1.09 4.63 -16.46
CA SER A 143 -1.97 4.33 -15.33
C SER A 143 -2.75 3.05 -15.64
N PRO A 144 -2.76 2.04 -14.74
CA PRO A 144 -3.47 0.80 -15.00
C PRO A 144 -5.00 0.91 -14.96
N ASP A 145 -5.54 1.84 -14.19
CA ASP A 145 -6.98 1.97 -13.96
C ASP A 145 -7.42 3.40 -14.25
N ALA A 146 -8.42 3.57 -15.10
CA ALA A 146 -8.88 4.88 -15.53
C ALA A 146 -9.55 5.69 -14.40
N GLU A 147 -10.08 5.01 -13.38
CA GLU A 147 -10.65 5.66 -12.19
C GLU A 147 -9.55 6.10 -11.20
N SER A 148 -8.31 5.63 -11.38
CA SER A 148 -7.16 5.92 -10.52
C SER A 148 -5.97 6.47 -11.34
N PRO A 149 -6.11 7.61 -12.06
CA PRO A 149 -5.12 8.09 -13.03
C PRO A 149 -3.75 8.44 -12.42
N HIS A 150 -3.70 8.66 -11.11
CA HIS A 150 -2.48 8.97 -10.35
C HIS A 150 -1.83 7.72 -9.72
N VAL A 151 -2.35 6.53 -9.97
CA VAL A 151 -1.63 5.28 -9.74
C VAL A 151 -0.89 4.94 -11.02
N VAL A 152 0.44 4.99 -10.98
CA VAL A 152 1.28 5.01 -12.18
C VAL A 152 2.29 3.87 -12.16
N VAL A 153 2.41 3.17 -13.29
CA VAL A 153 3.52 2.24 -13.52
C VAL A 153 4.61 2.93 -14.33
N ARG A 154 5.82 2.94 -13.78
CA ARG A 154 7.05 3.45 -14.40
C ARG A 154 8.07 2.32 -14.50
N GLY A 155 9.08 2.50 -15.33
CA GLY A 155 10.14 1.51 -15.38
C GLY A 155 11.28 1.87 -16.30
N ARG A 156 12.23 0.94 -16.40
CA ARG A 156 13.40 1.07 -17.25
C ARG A 156 13.78 -0.29 -17.81
N VAL A 157 14.10 -0.30 -19.09
CA VAL A 157 14.65 -1.46 -19.80
C VAL A 157 16.10 -1.15 -20.13
N ARG A 158 17.00 -2.06 -19.78
CA ARG A 158 18.42 -1.98 -20.11
C ARG A 158 18.82 -3.19 -20.92
N ARG A 159 19.55 -2.98 -22.01
CA ARG A 159 20.17 -4.09 -22.74
C ARG A 159 21.48 -4.46 -22.06
N ARG A 160 21.68 -5.75 -21.77
CA ARG A 160 22.96 -6.32 -21.33
C ARG A 160 23.47 -7.29 -22.39
N ALA A 161 24.71 -7.74 -22.25
CA ALA A 161 25.37 -8.59 -23.26
C ALA A 161 24.61 -9.89 -23.57
N GLY A 162 23.85 -10.44 -22.62
CA GLY A 162 23.11 -11.70 -22.80
C GLY A 162 21.62 -11.66 -22.43
N HIS A 163 21.08 -10.53 -21.97
CA HIS A 163 19.68 -10.43 -21.55
C HIS A 163 19.18 -8.99 -21.57
N TRP A 164 17.87 -8.82 -21.56
CA TRP A 164 17.20 -7.59 -21.15
C TRP A 164 17.09 -7.58 -19.64
N SER A 165 17.44 -6.47 -19.00
CA SER A 165 17.18 -6.22 -17.58
C SER A 165 16.08 -5.18 -17.47
N VAL A 166 14.96 -5.55 -16.84
CA VAL A 166 13.78 -4.72 -16.71
C VAL A 166 13.55 -4.44 -15.23
N THR A 167 13.26 -3.19 -14.90
CA THR A 167 12.77 -2.78 -13.58
C THR A 167 11.49 -2.00 -13.76
N LEU A 168 10.44 -2.40 -13.04
CA LEU A 168 9.14 -1.73 -12.98
C LEU A 168 8.88 -1.23 -11.57
N PHE A 169 8.10 -0.16 -11.47
CA PHE A 169 7.63 0.45 -10.23
C PHE A 169 6.16 0.79 -10.37
N LEU A 170 5.34 0.36 -9.42
CA LEU A 170 3.99 0.88 -9.18
C LEU A 170 4.10 1.98 -8.13
N SER A 171 3.71 3.20 -8.49
CA SER A 171 3.79 4.38 -7.63
C SER A 171 2.39 4.92 -7.36
N ASN A 172 2.09 5.14 -6.08
CA ASN A 172 0.91 5.88 -5.65
C ASN A 172 1.24 7.38 -5.67
N GLU A 173 0.86 8.06 -6.75
CA GLU A 173 1.07 9.50 -6.96
C GLU A 173 -0.20 10.31 -6.67
N GLN A 174 -1.20 9.72 -6.02
CA GLN A 174 -2.41 10.42 -5.59
C GLN A 174 -2.08 11.48 -4.54
N GLU A 175 -2.83 12.59 -4.53
CA GLU A 175 -2.85 13.53 -3.42
C GLU A 175 -3.71 12.96 -2.27
N GLU A 176 -3.25 13.10 -1.02
CA GLU A 176 -4.01 12.60 0.13
C GLU A 176 -5.22 13.51 0.41
N GLY A 177 -6.43 12.96 0.28
CA GLY A 177 -7.66 13.61 0.72
C GLY A 177 -8.23 13.04 2.02
N ARG A 178 -9.50 13.33 2.29
CA ARG A 178 -10.25 12.77 3.44
C ARG A 178 -11.44 11.95 2.93
N PRO A 179 -11.76 10.80 3.56
CA PRO A 179 -10.95 10.03 4.50
C PRO A 179 -9.59 9.59 3.94
N ARG A 180 -8.52 9.67 4.76
CA ARG A 180 -7.13 9.40 4.33
C ARG A 180 -6.96 8.01 3.71
N ASP A 181 -7.54 6.99 4.35
CA ASP A 181 -7.41 5.59 3.93
C ASP A 181 -7.93 5.31 2.51
N MET A 182 -8.78 6.16 1.93
CA MET A 182 -9.26 6.00 0.54
C MET A 182 -8.16 6.17 -0.52
N TYR A 183 -7.07 6.85 -0.15
CA TYR A 183 -5.98 7.21 -1.05
C TYR A 183 -4.77 6.29 -0.93
N TRP A 184 -4.85 5.26 -0.07
CA TRP A 184 -3.85 4.21 0.06
C TRP A 184 -4.20 3.04 -0.86
N LEU A 185 -3.18 2.41 -1.44
CA LEU A 185 -3.32 1.20 -2.29
C LEU A 185 -3.12 -0.08 -1.50
#